data_AF-A0A932CYU3-F1
#
_entry.id   AF-A0A932CYU3-F1
#
_cell.length_a   1.000
_cell.length_b   1.000
_cell.length_c   1.000
_cell.angle_alpha   90.00
_cell.angle_beta   90.00
_cell.angle_gamma   90.00
#
_symmetry.space_group_name_H-M   'P 1'
#
loop_
_entity.id
_entity.type
_entity.pdbx_description
1 polymer ?
#
loop_
_entity_poly.entity_id
_entity_poly.type
_entity_poly.pdbx_seq_one_letter_code
_entity_poly.pdbx_strand_id
1 'polypeptide(L)'
;MRRADPTRLECAPHFGISGVVLGLLILSWTCTRPNPDYDPLPPDGDADSDSDSDTDSDTDSDSDTDSDSDTDSDTDSDSDTDSDSDADSDAGTDAGIDASVDAGSPSCDEGDRGCSDDSTQSLRCDPPDIEVDRPCPAPTVCLDGRCDSAGRTACAADSDCEDGEVCSPLVDFLDPDTLRRYCVTPVGALAGGQPCVRHDQCQSGVCSLGECFQSCQNGFDCPANSSCDSLVVLVDGVTDSVRGCD
;
A
#
# COMPACT_ATOMS: atom_id res chain seq x y z
N MET A 1 25.20 -14.24 15.85
CA MET A 1 24.76 -15.27 16.82
C MET A 1 23.24 -15.30 16.82
N ARG A 2 22.60 -16.41 16.43
CA ARG A 2 21.14 -16.54 16.44
C ARG A 2 20.67 -16.68 17.91
N ARG A 3 19.81 -15.76 18.37
CA ARG A 3 19.10 -15.91 19.65
C ARG A 3 18.12 -17.09 19.50
N ALA A 4 18.17 -18.05 20.41
CA ALA A 4 17.20 -19.13 20.50
C ALA A 4 15.91 -18.58 21.13
N ASP A 5 14.79 -18.75 20.43
CA ASP A 5 13.45 -18.38 20.89
C ASP A 5 12.92 -19.48 21.84
N PRO A 6 12.60 -19.18 23.11
CA PRO A 6 12.25 -20.18 24.12
C PRO A 6 10.84 -20.76 23.97
N THR A 7 10.09 -20.42 22.92
CA THR A 7 8.72 -20.92 22.69
C THR A 7 8.63 -22.12 21.76
N ARG A 8 9.75 -22.56 21.16
CA ARG A 8 9.75 -23.68 20.21
C ARG A 8 9.86 -25.03 20.93
N LEU A 9 8.74 -25.74 21.08
CA LEU A 9 8.74 -27.14 21.54
C LEU A 9 9.44 -28.02 20.49
N GLU A 10 10.64 -28.50 20.81
CA GLU A 10 11.34 -29.49 19.99
C GLU A 10 10.86 -30.90 20.39
N CYS A 11 9.98 -31.52 19.59
CA CYS A 11 9.61 -32.93 19.76
C CYS A 11 10.33 -33.76 18.68
N ALA A 12 11.16 -34.72 19.10
CA ALA A 12 11.95 -35.58 18.21
C ALA A 12 11.35 -36.99 18.14
N PRO A 13 11.21 -37.61 16.95
CA PRO A 13 10.75 -38.99 16.83
C PRO A 13 11.89 -39.97 17.16
N HIS A 14 11.68 -40.88 18.12
CA HIS A 14 12.64 -41.93 18.45
C HIS A 14 12.08 -43.31 18.11
N PHE A 15 12.80 -44.09 17.31
CA PHE A 15 12.46 -45.48 17.00
C PHE A 15 13.09 -46.42 18.03
N GLY A 16 12.33 -46.77 19.07
CA GLY A 16 12.74 -47.77 20.06
C GLY A 16 12.38 -49.19 19.61
N ILE A 17 13.34 -49.95 19.08
CA ILE A 17 13.22 -51.41 18.91
C ILE A 17 13.60 -52.11 20.22
N SER A 18 12.62 -52.41 21.08
CA SER A 18 12.81 -53.39 22.16
C SER A 18 11.86 -54.56 21.96
N GLY A 19 12.43 -55.76 21.97
CA GLY A 19 11.86 -56.96 21.41
C GLY A 19 10.68 -57.55 22.17
N VAL A 20 10.00 -58.43 21.41
CA VAL A 20 9.01 -59.43 21.82
C VAL A 20 7.65 -58.85 22.27
N VAL A 21 6.70 -58.81 21.34
CA VAL A 21 5.40 -59.52 21.33
C VAL A 21 4.51 -58.84 20.26
N LEU A 22 3.86 -59.67 19.47
CA LEU A 22 2.97 -59.38 18.36
C LEU A 22 1.85 -58.36 18.68
N GLY A 23 1.78 -57.25 17.96
CA GLY A 23 0.56 -56.43 17.80
C GLY A 23 0.61 -55.00 18.37
N LEU A 24 0.27 -54.02 17.52
CA LEU A 24 0.07 -52.57 17.76
C LEU A 24 1.33 -51.67 17.87
N LEU A 25 1.73 -51.08 16.74
CA LEU A 25 2.53 -49.85 16.69
C LEU A 25 1.69 -48.67 17.15
N ILE A 26 1.83 -48.27 18.41
CA ILE A 26 1.27 -47.02 18.93
C ILE A 26 2.41 -45.98 18.89
N LEU A 27 2.31 -44.98 18.02
CA LEU A 27 3.22 -43.83 18.03
C LEU A 27 2.89 -42.95 19.24
N SER A 28 3.49 -43.24 20.39
CA SER A 28 3.42 -42.35 21.55
C SER A 28 4.52 -41.30 21.47
N TRP A 29 4.11 -40.03 21.44
CA TRP A 29 5.01 -38.88 21.53
C TRP A 29 5.21 -38.50 23.00
N THR A 30 6.44 -38.45 23.48
CA THR A 30 6.78 -37.87 24.78
C THR A 30 7.42 -36.52 24.56
N CYS A 31 6.76 -35.41 24.90
CA CYS A 31 7.40 -34.10 24.90
C CYS A 31 7.82 -33.76 26.34
N THR A 32 9.11 -33.47 26.55
CA THR A 32 9.69 -33.08 27.84
C THR A 32 9.79 -31.55 27.86
N ARG A 33 9.17 -30.87 28.83
CA ARG A 33 9.36 -29.42 29.01
C ARG A 33 10.73 -29.17 29.66
N PRO A 34 11.58 -28.25 29.15
CA PRO A 34 12.75 -27.81 29.89
C PRO A 34 12.30 -26.95 31.10
N ASN A 35 12.78 -27.31 32.30
CA ASN A 35 12.57 -26.55 33.53
C ASN A 35 13.31 -25.20 33.46
N PRO A 36 12.66 -24.06 33.73
CA PRO A 36 13.30 -22.74 33.69
C PRO A 36 13.81 -22.32 35.07
N ASP A 37 14.74 -23.05 35.69
CA ASP A 37 15.34 -22.64 36.97
C ASP A 37 16.77 -23.17 37.14
N TYR A 38 17.68 -22.79 36.24
CA TYR A 38 19.12 -22.94 36.47
C TYR A 38 19.85 -21.71 35.95
N ASP A 39 20.22 -20.83 36.87
CA ASP A 39 21.05 -19.64 36.65
C ASP A 39 22.41 -19.84 37.32
N PRO A 40 23.51 -20.06 36.58
CA PRO A 40 24.86 -19.99 37.13
C PRO A 40 25.51 -18.65 36.79
N LEU A 41 25.78 -17.88 37.84
CA LEU A 41 26.60 -16.67 37.91
C LEU A 41 27.94 -16.80 37.13
N PRO A 42 28.43 -15.73 36.48
CA PRO A 42 29.84 -15.58 36.13
C PRO A 42 30.63 -14.81 37.21
N PRO A 43 31.94 -15.10 37.39
CA PRO A 43 32.78 -14.50 38.42
C PRO A 43 33.39 -13.13 38.03
N ASP A 44 33.50 -12.30 39.06
CA ASP A 44 34.44 -11.20 39.36
C ASP A 44 35.30 -10.60 38.23
N GLY A 45 35.13 -9.30 38.04
CA GLY A 45 36.04 -8.42 37.30
C GLY A 45 35.96 -7.00 37.84
N ASP A 46 36.75 -6.72 38.88
CA ASP A 46 37.03 -5.37 39.39
C ASP A 46 37.69 -4.47 38.31
N ALA A 47 37.13 -3.28 38.09
CA ALA A 47 37.88 -2.09 37.70
C ALA A 47 37.06 -0.82 37.99
N ASP A 48 37.40 -0.17 39.10
CA ASP A 48 37.17 1.25 39.40
C ASP A 48 37.55 2.18 38.24
N SER A 49 36.69 3.15 37.94
CA SER A 49 37.08 4.55 37.73
C SER A 49 35.84 5.43 37.57
N ASP A 50 35.51 6.16 38.64
CA ASP A 50 34.80 7.43 38.59
C ASP A 50 35.41 8.38 37.55
N SER A 51 34.56 9.08 36.81
CA SER A 51 34.82 10.46 36.38
C SER A 51 33.51 11.12 35.98
N ASP A 52 32.92 11.82 36.94
CA ASP A 52 32.06 12.98 36.69
C ASP A 52 32.71 13.90 35.65
N SER A 53 31.93 14.32 34.66
CA SER A 53 32.13 15.61 34.00
C SER A 53 30.80 16.11 33.46
N ASP A 54 30.05 16.73 34.37
CA ASP A 54 29.14 17.82 34.01
C ASP A 54 29.92 18.84 33.18
N THR A 55 29.45 19.14 31.98
CA THR A 55 29.76 20.41 31.33
C THR A 55 28.51 20.91 30.65
N ASP A 56 27.73 21.62 31.45
CA ASP A 56 26.87 22.72 31.01
C ASP A 56 27.68 23.63 30.08
N SER A 57 27.15 23.88 28.90
CA SER A 57 27.57 25.00 28.06
C SER A 57 26.36 25.44 27.26
N ASP A 58 25.47 26.13 27.95
CA ASP A 58 24.66 27.20 27.38
C ASP A 58 25.55 28.07 26.49
N THR A 59 25.24 28.13 25.21
CA THR A 59 25.64 29.27 24.39
C THR A 59 24.41 29.73 23.64
N ASP A 60 23.66 30.53 24.39
CA ASP A 60 22.78 31.56 23.89
C ASP A 60 23.55 32.45 22.92
N SER A 61 23.05 32.58 21.70
CA SER A 61 23.46 33.62 20.77
C SER A 61 22.26 33.95 19.89
N ASP A 62 21.32 34.64 20.53
CA ASP A 62 20.50 35.65 19.88
C ASP A 62 21.36 36.47 18.92
N SER A 63 20.97 36.45 17.65
CA SER A 63 21.44 37.42 16.66
C SER A 63 20.23 37.81 15.83
N ASP A 64 19.36 38.59 16.48
CA ASP A 64 18.47 39.53 15.79
C ASP A 64 19.31 40.35 14.83
N THR A 65 19.08 40.19 13.53
CA THR A 65 19.40 41.24 12.57
C THR A 65 18.15 41.50 11.75
N ASP A 66 17.34 42.35 12.33
CA ASP A 66 16.37 43.19 11.66
C ASP A 66 17.04 43.92 10.49
N SER A 67 16.48 43.78 9.30
CA SER A 67 16.82 44.62 8.15
C SER A 67 15.58 44.75 7.28
N ASP A 68 14.63 45.52 7.80
CA ASP A 68 13.74 46.34 7.01
C ASP A 68 14.51 47.00 5.86
N SER A 69 14.13 46.65 4.63
CA SER A 69 14.33 47.53 3.49
C SER A 69 13.06 47.51 2.65
N ASP A 70 12.11 48.32 3.11
CA ASP A 70 11.06 48.90 2.29
C ASP A 70 11.64 49.35 0.94
N THR A 71 11.15 48.75 -0.13
CA THR A 71 11.19 49.40 -1.44
C THR A 71 9.79 49.36 -2.01
N ASP A 72 9.01 50.36 -1.61
CA ASP A 72 7.89 50.88 -2.38
C ASP A 72 8.38 51.18 -3.80
N SER A 73 7.73 50.57 -4.78
CA SER A 73 7.73 51.06 -6.16
C SER A 73 6.38 50.71 -6.76
N ASP A 74 5.39 51.49 -6.33
CA ASP A 74 4.17 51.75 -7.08
C ASP A 74 4.53 52.05 -8.54
N THR A 75 4.14 51.17 -9.45
CA THR A 75 3.82 51.61 -10.82
C THR A 75 2.51 50.96 -11.23
N ASP A 76 1.47 51.71 -10.89
CA ASP A 76 0.15 51.63 -11.46
C ASP A 76 0.22 51.74 -12.99
N SER A 77 -0.30 50.75 -13.68
CA SER A 77 -0.65 50.82 -15.10
C SER A 77 -1.80 49.86 -15.33
N ASP A 78 -2.97 50.31 -14.89
CA ASP A 78 -4.25 49.94 -15.49
C ASP A 78 -4.13 49.95 -17.02
N SER A 79 -4.34 48.79 -17.61
CA SER A 79 -4.76 48.65 -18.99
C SER A 79 -5.70 47.47 -19.04
N ASP A 80 -6.97 47.79 -18.80
CA ASP A 80 -8.13 46.96 -19.08
C ASP A 80 -8.01 46.34 -20.47
N THR A 81 -7.71 45.05 -20.52
CA THR A 81 -8.17 44.20 -21.62
C THR A 81 -9.21 43.26 -21.05
N ASP A 82 -10.41 43.81 -21.00
CA ASP A 82 -11.67 43.09 -21.02
C ASP A 82 -11.63 42.15 -22.25
N SER A 83 -11.42 40.87 -21.97
CA SER A 83 -11.71 39.81 -22.90
C SER A 83 -12.46 38.77 -22.10
N ASP A 84 -13.74 39.08 -21.89
CA ASP A 84 -14.83 38.11 -21.84
C ASP A 84 -14.61 37.07 -22.94
N SER A 85 -13.86 36.03 -22.58
CA SER A 85 -13.98 34.73 -23.19
C SER A 85 -14.61 33.88 -22.12
N ASP A 86 -15.93 33.93 -22.09
CA ASP A 86 -16.81 32.88 -21.59
C ASP A 86 -16.35 31.55 -22.22
N ALA A 87 -15.36 30.92 -21.60
CA ALA A 87 -15.16 29.50 -21.69
C ALA A 87 -15.78 28.92 -20.41
N ASP A 88 -17.12 28.99 -20.38
CA ASP A 88 -17.97 28.00 -19.74
C ASP A 88 -17.55 26.62 -20.29
N SER A 89 -16.56 26.02 -19.63
CA SER A 89 -16.36 24.59 -19.60
C SER A 89 -16.14 24.16 -18.16
N ASP A 90 -16.96 24.73 -17.26
CA ASP A 90 -17.30 24.12 -15.97
C ASP A 90 -18.34 23.00 -16.22
N ALA A 91 -17.94 22.07 -17.10
CA ALA A 91 -18.59 20.79 -17.29
C ALA A 91 -17.62 19.68 -16.89
N GLY A 92 -16.89 19.89 -15.78
CA GLY A 92 -16.67 18.79 -14.86
C GLY A 92 -18.02 18.53 -14.22
N THR A 93 -18.85 17.74 -14.89
CA THR A 93 -20.06 17.23 -14.26
C THR A 93 -19.57 16.49 -13.02
N ASP A 94 -19.82 17.10 -11.86
CA ASP A 94 -20.01 16.40 -10.59
C ASP A 94 -21.20 15.44 -10.78
N ALA A 95 -20.99 14.45 -11.64
CA ALA A 95 -21.73 13.21 -11.70
C ALA A 95 -21.03 12.23 -10.76
N GLY A 96 -20.56 12.73 -9.60
CA GLY A 96 -20.41 11.87 -8.45
C GLY A 96 -21.77 11.20 -8.26
N ILE A 97 -21.79 9.89 -8.42
CA ILE A 97 -22.91 9.08 -7.95
C ILE A 97 -22.98 9.31 -6.43
N ASP A 98 -23.78 10.28 -6.00
CA ASP A 98 -24.11 10.43 -4.59
C ASP A 98 -24.94 9.20 -4.25
N ALA A 99 -24.35 8.29 -3.49
CA ALA A 99 -24.99 7.07 -3.03
C ALA A 99 -26.14 7.35 -2.03
N SER A 100 -26.55 8.61 -1.83
CA SER A 100 -27.86 8.95 -1.30
C SER A 100 -28.96 8.43 -2.22
N VAL A 101 -29.35 7.18 -1.95
CA VAL A 101 -30.50 6.46 -2.47
C VAL A 101 -31.81 7.22 -2.22
N ASP A 102 -32.09 8.27 -3.00
CA ASP A 102 -33.47 8.66 -3.30
C ASP A 102 -34.01 7.66 -4.32
N ALA A 103 -35.14 7.04 -3.97
CA ALA A 103 -35.74 5.94 -4.72
C ALA A 103 -36.44 6.40 -6.01
N GLY A 104 -35.69 7.04 -6.91
CA GLY A 104 -36.04 7.27 -8.30
C GLY A 104 -34.82 6.94 -9.13
N SER A 105 -34.88 5.87 -9.93
CA SER A 105 -33.81 5.34 -10.80
C SER A 105 -32.62 6.27 -10.99
N PRO A 106 -31.39 5.90 -10.57
CA PRO A 106 -30.23 6.70 -10.90
C PRO A 106 -30.18 6.82 -12.42
N SER A 107 -30.44 8.02 -12.93
CA SER A 107 -30.10 8.37 -14.31
C SER A 107 -28.61 8.65 -14.31
N CYS A 108 -27.80 7.60 -14.17
CA CYS A 108 -26.40 7.68 -14.51
C CYS A 108 -26.19 7.07 -15.88
N ASP A 109 -25.23 7.62 -16.60
CA ASP A 109 -24.78 7.10 -17.87
C ASP A 109 -23.81 5.93 -17.63
N GLU A 110 -23.76 5.01 -18.61
CA GLU A 110 -22.87 3.85 -18.53
C GLU A 110 -21.41 4.31 -18.39
N GLY A 111 -20.74 3.85 -17.32
CA GLY A 111 -19.36 4.19 -17.03
C GLY A 111 -19.16 5.40 -16.12
N ASP A 112 -20.23 6.10 -15.72
CA ASP A 112 -20.15 7.12 -14.66
C ASP A 112 -19.53 6.54 -13.39
N ARG A 113 -18.76 7.36 -12.67
CA ARG A 113 -18.03 6.95 -11.47
C ARG A 113 -18.40 7.77 -10.26
N GLY A 114 -18.38 7.13 -9.11
CA GLY A 114 -18.65 7.77 -7.82
C GLY A 114 -17.95 7.06 -6.68
N CYS A 115 -18.15 7.56 -5.47
CA CYS A 115 -17.56 6.99 -4.27
C CYS A 115 -18.63 6.43 -3.35
N SER A 116 -18.30 5.36 -2.62
CA SER A 116 -19.12 4.90 -1.50
C SER A 116 -19.21 5.97 -0.41
N ASP A 117 -20.26 5.94 0.40
CA ASP A 117 -20.52 6.91 1.48
C ASP A 117 -19.35 7.03 2.48
N ASP A 118 -18.63 5.95 2.70
CA ASP A 118 -17.46 5.87 3.56
C ASP A 118 -16.13 6.16 2.84
N SER A 119 -16.19 6.48 1.54
CA SER A 119 -15.04 6.78 0.67
C SER A 119 -14.01 5.65 0.61
N THR A 120 -14.37 4.40 0.92
CA THR A 120 -13.45 3.26 0.87
C THR A 120 -13.47 2.50 -0.44
N GLN A 121 -14.41 2.82 -1.34
CA GLN A 121 -14.66 2.08 -2.57
C GLN A 121 -14.97 3.05 -3.71
N SER A 122 -14.44 2.77 -4.90
CA SER A 122 -14.89 3.38 -6.14
C SER A 122 -16.10 2.61 -6.68
N LEU A 123 -17.06 3.37 -7.20
CA LEU A 123 -18.30 2.88 -7.77
C LEU A 123 -18.30 3.16 -9.28
N ARG A 124 -18.98 2.29 -10.02
CA ARG A 124 -19.18 2.39 -11.46
C ARG A 124 -20.65 2.17 -11.77
N CYS A 125 -21.19 2.97 -12.67
CA CYS A 125 -22.50 2.72 -13.26
C CYS A 125 -22.45 1.66 -14.35
N ASP A 126 -23.27 0.64 -14.18
CA ASP A 126 -23.66 -0.36 -15.18
C ASP A 126 -25.19 -0.34 -15.27
N PRO A 127 -25.78 0.57 -16.08
CA PRO A 127 -27.20 0.86 -16.01
C PRO A 127 -28.07 -0.41 -16.13
N PRO A 128 -29.05 -0.60 -15.23
CA PRO A 128 -29.62 0.38 -14.30
C PRO A 128 -28.95 0.43 -12.91
N ASP A 129 -27.90 -0.36 -12.69
CA ASP A 129 -27.32 -0.60 -11.38
C ASP A 129 -26.03 0.22 -11.19
N ILE A 130 -25.74 0.54 -9.92
CA ILE A 130 -24.45 1.06 -9.49
C ILE A 130 -23.74 -0.09 -8.80
N GLU A 131 -22.58 -0.46 -9.31
CA GLU A 131 -21.76 -1.54 -8.77
C GLU A 131 -20.50 -0.99 -8.13
N VAL A 132 -19.96 -1.74 -7.17
CA VAL A 132 -18.61 -1.48 -6.65
C VAL A 132 -17.62 -1.89 -7.73
N ASP A 133 -16.84 -0.93 -8.22
CA ASP A 133 -15.78 -1.16 -9.20
C ASP A 133 -14.58 -1.83 -8.52
N ARG A 134 -14.07 -1.18 -7.46
CA ARG A 134 -13.04 -1.76 -6.60
C ARG A 134 -13.00 -1.10 -5.21
N PRO A 135 -12.53 -1.83 -4.19
CA PRO A 135 -12.09 -1.23 -2.95
C PRO A 135 -10.81 -0.41 -3.17
N CYS A 136 -10.74 0.75 -2.51
CA CYS A 136 -9.55 1.57 -2.47
C CYS A 136 -8.56 0.96 -1.47
N PRO A 137 -7.35 0.60 -1.90
CA PRO A 137 -6.36 -0.02 -1.03
C PRO A 137 -5.88 0.98 0.00
N ALA A 138 -5.77 0.60 1.28
CA ALA A 138 -5.27 1.55 2.26
C ALA A 138 -3.83 1.98 1.94
N PRO A 139 -3.45 3.23 2.25
CA PRO A 139 -4.26 4.27 2.90
C PRO A 139 -4.96 5.21 1.91
N THR A 140 -5.25 4.76 0.68
CA THR A 140 -5.98 5.57 -0.30
C THR A 140 -7.45 5.70 0.09
N VAL A 141 -8.07 6.80 -0.34
CA VAL A 141 -9.52 7.04 -0.22
C VAL A 141 -10.09 7.30 -1.60
N CYS A 142 -11.38 7.05 -1.76
CA CYS A 142 -12.09 7.41 -2.97
C CYS A 142 -12.31 8.92 -3.00
N LEU A 143 -11.89 9.56 -4.08
CA LEU A 143 -12.14 10.96 -4.41
C LEU A 143 -12.55 11.04 -5.89
N ASP A 144 -13.64 11.76 -6.19
CA ASP A 144 -14.16 11.93 -7.56
C ASP A 144 -14.33 10.60 -8.34
N GLY A 145 -14.76 9.56 -7.62
CA GLY A 145 -15.01 8.22 -8.18
C GLY A 145 -13.77 7.37 -8.43
N ARG A 146 -12.60 7.75 -7.88
CA ARG A 146 -11.31 7.09 -8.09
C ARG A 146 -10.54 6.95 -6.80
N CYS A 147 -9.68 5.94 -6.69
CA CYS A 147 -8.82 5.80 -5.52
C CYS A 147 -7.61 6.74 -5.61
N ASP A 148 -7.50 7.67 -4.66
CA ASP A 148 -6.46 8.71 -4.65
C ASP A 148 -5.06 8.14 -4.37
N SER A 149 -4.05 8.62 -5.10
CA SER A 149 -2.64 8.27 -4.93
C SER A 149 -1.81 9.35 -4.20
N ALA A 150 -2.44 10.43 -3.72
CA ALA A 150 -1.74 11.53 -3.08
C ALA A 150 -0.92 11.09 -1.85
N GLY A 151 0.32 11.56 -1.82
CA GLY A 151 1.27 11.27 -0.74
C GLY A 151 1.66 9.79 -0.61
N ARG A 152 1.37 8.95 -1.61
CA ARG A 152 1.82 7.55 -1.63
C ARG A 152 3.25 7.42 -2.12
N THR A 153 3.95 6.43 -1.60
CA THR A 153 5.31 6.10 -2.04
C THR A 153 5.25 5.44 -3.41
N ALA A 154 5.88 6.05 -4.41
CA ALA A 154 6.01 5.45 -5.73
C ALA A 154 6.93 4.21 -5.68
N CYS A 155 6.61 3.21 -6.48
CA CYS A 155 7.34 1.94 -6.51
C CYS A 155 7.54 1.43 -7.94
N ALA A 156 8.51 0.54 -8.12
CA ALA A 156 8.73 -0.16 -9.37
C ALA A 156 8.37 -1.65 -9.28
N ALA A 157 8.52 -2.27 -8.11
CA ALA A 157 8.11 -3.65 -7.83
C ALA A 157 7.69 -3.78 -6.36
N ASP A 158 7.08 -4.92 -6.01
CA ASP A 158 6.62 -5.20 -4.64
C ASP A 158 7.78 -5.15 -3.61
N SER A 159 9.00 -5.45 -4.04
CA SER A 159 10.20 -5.38 -3.19
C SER A 159 10.60 -3.96 -2.76
N ASP A 160 10.08 -2.93 -3.42
CA ASP A 160 10.32 -1.53 -3.05
C ASP A 160 9.43 -1.08 -1.90
N CYS A 161 8.40 -1.88 -1.58
CA CYS A 161 7.40 -1.54 -0.59
C CYS A 161 7.72 -2.15 0.78
N GLU A 162 7.36 -1.43 1.83
CA GLU A 162 7.60 -1.83 3.22
C GLU A 162 6.34 -2.50 3.82
N ASP A 163 6.45 -3.08 5.01
CA ASP A 163 5.30 -3.62 5.76
C ASP A 163 4.41 -4.65 5.04
N GLY A 164 4.94 -5.31 3.99
CA GLY A 164 4.20 -6.28 3.19
C GLY A 164 3.18 -5.63 2.24
N GLU A 165 3.33 -4.34 1.96
CA GLU A 165 2.62 -3.63 0.90
C GLU A 165 2.95 -4.19 -0.48
N VAL A 166 2.08 -3.90 -1.44
CA VAL A 166 2.15 -4.36 -2.82
C VAL A 166 2.18 -3.16 -3.74
N CYS A 167 3.05 -3.22 -4.74
CA CYS A 167 3.21 -2.17 -5.71
C CYS A 167 2.06 -2.23 -6.72
N SER A 168 1.07 -1.35 -6.56
CA SER A 168 -0.19 -1.43 -7.30
C SER A 168 -0.37 -0.23 -8.23
N PRO A 169 -0.91 -0.41 -9.45
CA PRO A 169 -1.21 0.70 -10.33
C PRO A 169 -2.47 1.44 -9.85
N LEU A 170 -2.36 2.76 -9.73
CA LEU A 170 -3.41 3.71 -9.36
C LEU A 170 -3.36 4.90 -10.33
N VAL A 171 -4.45 5.64 -10.40
CA VAL A 171 -4.50 6.91 -11.14
C VAL A 171 -3.59 7.93 -10.44
N ASP A 172 -2.71 8.59 -11.19
CA ASP A 172 -1.82 9.61 -10.63
C ASP A 172 -2.63 10.86 -10.25
N PHE A 173 -2.43 11.35 -9.03
CA PHE A 173 -3.15 12.52 -8.52
C PHE A 173 -2.79 13.83 -9.25
N LEU A 174 -1.55 13.96 -9.75
CA LEU A 174 -1.10 15.14 -10.49
C LEU A 174 -1.50 15.06 -11.97
N ASP A 175 -1.60 13.84 -12.51
CA ASP A 175 -1.90 13.54 -13.91
C ASP A 175 -3.04 12.48 -13.99
N PRO A 176 -4.34 12.87 -13.88
CA PRO A 176 -5.47 11.95 -13.72
C PRO A 176 -5.78 11.08 -14.95
N ASP A 177 -5.10 11.34 -16.08
CA ASP A 177 -5.16 10.54 -17.30
C ASP A 177 -4.10 9.45 -17.37
N THR A 178 -3.24 9.33 -16.35
CA THR A 178 -2.11 8.38 -16.34
C THR A 178 -2.17 7.43 -15.15
N LEU A 179 -1.58 6.25 -15.34
CA LEU A 179 -1.40 5.28 -14.27
C LEU A 179 0.05 5.27 -13.79
N ARG A 180 0.21 5.38 -12.48
CA ARG A 180 1.49 5.16 -11.81
C ARG A 180 1.34 4.11 -10.73
N ARG A 181 2.47 3.63 -10.24
CA ARG A 181 2.51 2.52 -9.29
C ARG A 181 2.95 3.01 -7.93
N TYR A 182 2.19 2.64 -6.91
CA TYR A 182 2.42 3.07 -5.54
C TYR A 182 2.30 1.89 -4.58
N CYS A 183 3.03 1.99 -3.48
CA CYS A 183 2.93 1.06 -2.37
C CYS A 183 1.61 1.28 -1.65
N VAL A 184 0.85 0.20 -1.52
CA VAL A 184 -0.43 0.17 -0.84
C VAL A 184 -0.61 -1.15 -0.11
N THR A 185 -1.50 -1.17 0.88
CA THR A 185 -1.84 -2.41 1.57
C THR A 185 -2.52 -3.40 0.61
N PRO A 186 -2.22 -4.70 0.72
CA PRO A 186 -2.89 -5.70 -0.10
C PRO A 186 -4.40 -5.71 0.14
N VAL A 187 -5.19 -5.70 -0.94
CA VAL A 187 -6.66 -5.78 -0.84
C VAL A 187 -7.13 -7.22 -0.80
N GLY A 188 -6.72 -8.00 -1.79
CA GLY A 188 -7.13 -9.39 -1.96
C GLY A 188 -6.13 -10.40 -1.41
N ALA A 189 -6.50 -11.68 -1.50
CA ALA A 189 -5.66 -12.78 -1.03
C ALA A 189 -4.78 -13.40 -2.13
N LEU A 190 -5.06 -13.13 -3.41
CA LEU A 190 -4.34 -13.69 -4.54
C LEU A 190 -3.14 -12.83 -4.91
N ALA A 191 -1.96 -13.44 -4.95
CA ALA A 191 -0.73 -12.81 -5.42
C ALA A 191 -0.75 -12.60 -6.94
N GLY A 192 0.23 -11.81 -7.41
CA GLY A 192 0.47 -11.57 -8.82
C GLY A 192 0.60 -12.85 -9.66
N GLY A 193 0.04 -12.84 -10.88
CA GLY A 193 0.00 -13.97 -11.80
C GLY A 193 -0.98 -15.09 -11.41
N GLN A 194 -1.73 -14.94 -10.33
CA GLN A 194 -2.80 -15.89 -9.99
C GLN A 194 -4.09 -15.58 -10.75
N PRO A 195 -4.89 -16.59 -11.12
CA PRO A 195 -6.13 -16.37 -11.85
C PRO A 195 -7.19 -15.67 -10.99
N CYS A 196 -7.88 -14.69 -11.55
CA CYS A 196 -8.88 -13.87 -10.89
C CYS A 196 -10.10 -13.61 -11.80
N VAL A 197 -11.18 -13.16 -11.18
CA VAL A 197 -12.41 -12.72 -11.85
C VAL A 197 -12.75 -11.28 -11.48
N ARG A 198 -12.37 -10.84 -10.28
CA ARG A 198 -12.66 -9.50 -9.75
C ARG A 198 -11.40 -8.86 -9.18
N HIS A 199 -11.37 -7.54 -9.21
CA HIS A 199 -10.27 -6.69 -8.72
C HIS A 199 -9.96 -6.95 -7.23
N ASP A 200 -10.99 -7.10 -6.40
CA ASP A 200 -10.90 -7.33 -4.95
C ASP A 200 -10.25 -8.67 -4.55
N GLN A 201 -10.07 -9.60 -5.49
CA GLN A 201 -9.41 -10.88 -5.22
C GLN A 201 -7.89 -10.77 -5.22
N CYS A 202 -7.35 -9.78 -5.93
CA CYS A 202 -5.92 -9.59 -6.11
C CYS A 202 -5.33 -8.71 -5.02
N GLN A 203 -4.13 -9.06 -4.57
CA GLN A 203 -3.36 -8.26 -3.62
C GLN A 203 -3.15 -6.83 -4.15
N SER A 204 -2.85 -6.68 -5.44
CA SER A 204 -2.74 -5.38 -6.12
C SER A 204 -4.07 -4.64 -6.31
N GLY A 205 -5.19 -5.29 -6.01
CA GLY A 205 -6.54 -4.81 -6.32
C GLY A 205 -6.81 -4.72 -7.82
N VAL A 206 -5.98 -5.33 -8.68
CA VAL A 206 -6.14 -5.27 -10.14
C VAL A 206 -6.15 -6.67 -10.73
N CYS A 207 -7.30 -7.05 -11.29
CA CYS A 207 -7.46 -8.24 -12.11
C CYS A 207 -7.47 -7.81 -13.58
N SER A 208 -6.47 -8.22 -14.37
CA SER A 208 -6.36 -7.88 -15.78
C SER A 208 -6.25 -9.15 -16.60
N LEU A 209 -7.05 -9.27 -17.66
CA LEU A 209 -7.08 -10.45 -18.54
C LEU A 209 -7.29 -11.80 -17.81
N GLY A 210 -7.89 -11.76 -16.63
CA GLY A 210 -8.14 -12.94 -15.80
C GLY A 210 -6.98 -13.34 -14.89
N GLU A 211 -5.93 -12.52 -14.78
CA GLU A 211 -4.79 -12.73 -13.89
C GLU A 211 -4.53 -11.50 -13.01
N CYS A 212 -4.08 -11.74 -11.78
CA CYS A 212 -3.76 -10.67 -10.85
C CYS A 212 -2.51 -9.93 -11.31
N PHE A 213 -2.63 -8.62 -11.44
CA PHE A 213 -1.53 -7.78 -11.90
C PHE A 213 -0.39 -7.78 -10.87
N GLN A 214 0.85 -7.93 -11.36
CA GLN A 214 2.07 -7.84 -10.58
C GLN A 214 2.97 -6.76 -11.16
N SER A 215 3.33 -5.75 -10.36
CA SER A 215 4.30 -4.74 -10.79
C SER A 215 5.71 -5.31 -10.83
N CYS A 216 6.48 -4.90 -11.82
CA CYS A 216 7.88 -5.30 -11.96
C CYS A 216 8.75 -4.14 -12.42
N GLN A 217 10.03 -4.19 -12.05
CA GLN A 217 11.07 -3.36 -12.64
C GLN A 217 11.82 -4.14 -13.73
N ASN A 218 12.02 -5.43 -13.49
CA ASN A 218 12.76 -6.35 -14.35
C ASN A 218 12.22 -7.79 -14.20
N GLY A 219 12.73 -8.72 -15.00
CA GLY A 219 12.22 -10.09 -15.01
C GLY A 219 12.46 -10.90 -13.73
N PHE A 220 13.32 -10.45 -12.81
CA PHE A 220 13.52 -11.13 -11.51
C PHE A 220 12.39 -10.86 -10.53
N ASP A 221 11.61 -9.81 -10.75
CA ASP A 221 10.45 -9.47 -9.94
C ASP A 221 9.25 -10.35 -10.29
N CYS A 222 9.33 -11.10 -11.39
CA CYS A 222 8.24 -11.87 -11.95
C CYS A 222 8.34 -13.38 -11.64
N PRO A 223 7.20 -14.10 -11.56
CA PRO A 223 7.19 -15.54 -11.38
C PRO A 223 7.89 -16.30 -12.53
N ALA A 224 8.26 -17.55 -12.27
CA ALA A 224 8.96 -18.36 -13.26
C ALA A 224 8.15 -18.47 -14.57
N ASN A 225 8.82 -18.22 -15.70
CA ASN A 225 8.26 -18.19 -17.07
C ASN A 225 7.42 -16.97 -17.44
N SER A 226 7.46 -15.89 -16.65
CA SER A 226 6.91 -14.59 -17.04
C SER A 226 8.02 -13.58 -17.30
N SER A 227 7.72 -12.53 -18.05
CA SER A 227 8.62 -11.42 -18.34
C SER A 227 8.05 -10.09 -17.84
N CYS A 228 8.95 -9.13 -17.61
CA CYS A 228 8.57 -7.80 -17.17
C CYS A 228 8.37 -6.88 -18.38
N ASP A 229 7.12 -6.71 -18.79
CA ASP A 229 6.73 -6.01 -20.00
C ASP A 229 5.87 -4.78 -19.69
N SER A 230 5.59 -3.99 -20.73
CA SER A 230 4.65 -2.87 -20.64
C SER A 230 3.27 -3.36 -21.01
N LEU A 231 2.37 -3.42 -20.03
CA LEU A 231 1.02 -3.95 -20.15
C LEU A 231 0.01 -2.80 -20.13
N VAL A 232 -0.96 -2.86 -21.03
CA VAL A 232 -2.09 -1.93 -21.01
C VAL A 232 -3.11 -2.46 -20.01
N VAL A 233 -3.43 -1.66 -18.99
CA VAL A 233 -4.40 -2.01 -17.95
C VAL A 233 -5.47 -0.93 -17.83
N LEU A 234 -6.65 -1.33 -17.36
CA LEU A 234 -7.76 -0.42 -17.04
C LEU A 234 -7.88 -0.35 -15.51
N VAL A 235 -7.73 0.84 -14.93
CA VAL A 235 -7.86 1.08 -13.50
C VAL A 235 -8.72 2.32 -13.28
N ASP A 236 -9.81 2.18 -12.53
CA ASP A 236 -10.78 3.25 -12.25
C ASP A 236 -11.21 4.02 -13.51
N GLY A 237 -11.28 3.36 -14.67
CA GLY A 237 -11.67 3.98 -15.93
C GLY A 237 -10.53 4.64 -16.72
N VAL A 238 -9.31 4.68 -16.20
CA VAL A 238 -8.11 5.11 -16.95
C VAL A 238 -7.47 3.90 -17.61
N THR A 239 -7.22 4.00 -18.92
CA THR A 239 -6.44 3.00 -19.66
C THR A 239 -5.06 3.55 -19.94
N ASP A 240 -4.03 2.93 -19.38
CA ASP A 240 -2.64 3.34 -19.59
C ASP A 240 -1.70 2.12 -19.57
N SER A 241 -0.47 2.31 -20.04
CA SER A 241 0.57 1.30 -20.06
C SER A 241 1.46 1.38 -18.81
N VAL A 242 1.51 0.31 -18.04
CA VAL A 242 2.37 0.18 -16.85
C VAL A 242 3.24 -1.07 -16.94
N ARG A 243 4.36 -1.09 -16.22
CA ARG A 243 5.25 -2.26 -16.17
C ARG A 243 4.67 -3.34 -15.25
N GLY A 244 4.45 -4.53 -15.79
CA GLY A 244 3.98 -5.68 -15.04
C GLY A 244 4.41 -7.02 -15.64
N CYS A 245 4.16 -8.09 -14.89
CA CYS A 245 4.49 -9.46 -15.29
C CYS A 245 3.41 -10.09 -16.17
N ASP A 246 3.81 -10.70 -17.28
CA ASP A 246 2.97 -11.49 -18.21
C ASP A 246 3.75 -12.74 -18.71
#